data_AF-A0A073K2T7-F1
#
_entry.id   AF-A0A073K2T7-F1
#
_cell.length_a   1.000
_cell.length_b   1.000
_cell.length_c   1.000
_cell.angle_alpha   90.00
_cell.angle_beta   90.00
_cell.angle_gamma   90.00
#
_symmetry.space_group_name_H-M   'P 1'
#
loop_
_entity.id
_entity.type
_entity.pdbx_description
1 polymer ?
#
loop_
_entity_poly.entity_id
_entity_poly.type
_entity_poly.pdbx_seq_one_letter_code
_entity_poly.pdbx_strand_id
1 'polypeptide(L)'
;MCNLKHSYYLVEGHLGGDYFERVTNDPDQEDDIQETCDECGDNDWIVGEFGTYEEGVRLLRAQRYNSDYRAEMERKLYCLD
;
A
#
# COMPACT_ATOMS: atom_id res chain seq x y z
N MET A 1 -2.79 19.67 15.65
CA MET A 1 -2.99 19.96 14.22
C MET A 1 -2.92 18.63 13.50
N CYS A 2 -4.05 18.09 13.04
CA CYS A 2 -4.06 16.82 12.31
C CYS A 2 -3.58 17.11 10.89
N ASN A 3 -2.32 16.80 10.60
CA ASN A 3 -1.84 16.71 9.22
C ASN A 3 -2.58 15.52 8.60
N LEU A 4 -3.69 15.78 7.92
CA LEU A 4 -4.19 14.85 6.92
C LEU A 4 -3.11 14.81 5.82
N LYS A 5 -2.13 13.92 5.96
CA LYS A 5 -1.40 13.45 4.80
C LYS A 5 -2.46 12.87 3.87
N HIS A 6 -2.60 13.43 2.68
CA HIS A 6 -3.47 12.87 1.65
C HIS A 6 -2.82 11.61 1.05
N SER A 7 -2.33 10.71 1.89
CA SER A 7 -1.64 9.51 1.44
C SER A 7 -2.59 8.32 1.30
N TYR A 8 -2.11 7.32 0.60
CA TYR A 8 -2.81 6.09 0.30
C TYR A 8 -1.84 4.92 0.43
N TYR A 9 -2.32 3.79 0.94
CA TYR A 9 -1.65 2.50 0.87
C TYR A 9 -1.94 1.83 -0.47
N LEU A 10 -0.94 1.17 -1.06
CA LEU A 10 -1.12 0.13 -2.06
C LEU A 10 -1.12 -1.20 -1.30
N VAL A 11 -2.20 -1.95 -1.46
CA VAL A 11 -2.44 -3.20 -0.75
C VAL A 11 -2.53 -4.34 -1.76
N GLU A 12 -1.74 -5.38 -1.53
CA GLU A 12 -1.83 -6.66 -2.22
C GLU A 12 -2.91 -7.50 -1.52
N GLY A 13 -4.05 -7.71 -2.18
CA GLY A 13 -5.16 -8.45 -1.61
C GLY A 13 -4.96 -9.96 -1.69
N HIS A 14 -5.15 -10.67 -0.58
CA HIS A 14 -4.96 -12.13 -0.52
C HIS A 14 -5.97 -12.91 -1.38
N LEU A 15 -7.20 -12.40 -1.53
CA LEU A 15 -8.21 -12.95 -2.46
C LEU A 15 -7.94 -12.60 -3.93
N GLY A 16 -6.83 -11.93 -4.19
CA GLY A 16 -6.40 -11.47 -5.50
C GLY A 16 -6.90 -10.07 -5.83
N GLY A 17 -6.02 -9.32 -6.50
CA GLY A 17 -6.29 -7.96 -6.92
C GLY A 17 -5.71 -6.95 -5.94
N ASP A 18 -4.97 -5.99 -6.49
CA ASP A 18 -4.36 -4.93 -5.70
C ASP A 18 -5.36 -3.77 -5.59
N TYR A 19 -5.42 -3.15 -4.41
CA TYR A 19 -6.30 -2.03 -4.15
C TYR A 19 -5.58 -0.88 -3.44
N PHE A 20 -6.25 0.28 -3.41
CA PHE A 20 -5.75 1.45 -2.73
C PHE A 20 -6.64 1.78 -1.54
N GLU A 21 -6.04 1.95 -0.37
CA GLU A 21 -6.73 2.34 0.85
C GLU A 21 -6.27 3.73 1.28
N ARG A 22 -7.18 4.62 1.66
CA ARG A 22 -6.79 6.00 2.04
C ARG A 22 -6.22 5.98 3.45
N VAL A 23 -5.04 6.56 3.65
CA VAL A 23 -4.48 6.70 4.99
C VAL A 23 -5.38 7.61 5.84
N THR A 24 -5.66 7.15 7.04
CA THR A 24 -6.46 7.86 8.04
C THR A 24 -5.60 8.15 9.26
N ASN A 25 -6.20 8.73 10.29
CA ASN A 25 -5.56 8.96 11.58
C ASN A 25 -5.86 7.84 12.58
N ASP A 26 -6.42 6.73 12.10
CA ASP A 26 -6.66 5.53 12.90
C ASP A 26 -5.31 4.81 13.12
N PRO A 27 -4.84 4.68 14.38
CA PRO A 27 -3.58 4.01 14.68
C PRO A 27 -3.61 2.52 14.35
N ASP A 28 -4.79 1.91 14.25
CA ASP A 28 -4.95 0.46 14.06
C ASP A 28 -5.14 0.11 12.57
N GLN A 29 -5.21 1.10 11.67
CA GLN A 29 -5.49 0.89 10.24
C GLN A 29 -4.53 -0.10 9.57
N GLU A 30 -3.23 -0.03 9.86
CA GLU A 30 -2.26 -0.94 9.24
C GLU A 30 -2.43 -2.39 9.71
N ASP A 31 -2.81 -2.56 10.98
CA ASP A 31 -3.07 -3.87 11.58
C ASP A 31 -4.39 -4.43 11.06
N ASP A 32 -5.43 -3.60 10.91
CA ASP A 32 -6.72 -3.97 10.34
C ASP A 32 -6.60 -4.40 8.88
N ILE A 33 -5.81 -3.68 8.06
CA ILE A 33 -5.56 -4.07 6.66
C ILE A 33 -4.87 -5.44 6.61
N GLN A 34 -3.88 -5.67 7.47
CA GLN A 34 -3.06 -6.87 7.45
C GLN A 34 -3.60 -7.99 8.36
N GLU A 35 -4.84 -7.87 8.83
CA GLU A 35 -5.49 -8.88 9.66
C GLU A 35 -5.54 -10.22 8.93
N THR A 36 -5.25 -11.30 9.65
CA THR A 36 -5.31 -12.65 9.10
C THR A 36 -6.76 -13.03 8.83
N CYS A 37 -7.06 -13.40 7.59
CA CYS A 37 -8.37 -13.89 7.20
C CYS A 37 -8.64 -15.25 7.86
N ASP A 38 -9.66 -15.30 8.73
CA ASP A 38 -10.05 -16.52 9.46
C ASP A 38 -10.42 -17.71 8.55
N GLU A 39 -10.85 -17.44 7.31
CA GLU A 39 -11.28 -18.48 6.37
C GLU A 39 -10.11 -19.17 5.67
N CYS A 40 -9.06 -18.43 5.31
CA CYS A 40 -7.95 -18.95 4.50
C CYS A 40 -6.60 -18.96 5.22
N GLY A 41 -6.45 -18.24 6.33
CA GLY A 41 -5.21 -18.10 7.08
C GLY A 41 -4.15 -17.24 6.39
N ASP A 42 -4.53 -16.50 5.34
CA ASP A 42 -3.69 -15.53 4.62
C ASP A 42 -4.10 -14.10 5.00
N ASN A 43 -3.29 -13.11 4.66
CA ASN A 43 -3.59 -11.71 4.96
C ASN A 43 -3.30 -10.78 3.78
N ASP A 44 -3.98 -9.65 3.71
CA ASP A 44 -3.60 -8.61 2.77
C ASP A 44 -2.26 -8.00 3.20
N TRP A 45 -1.50 -7.46 2.24
CA TRP A 45 -0.17 -6.92 2.52
C TRP A 45 -0.01 -5.49 2.02
N ILE A 46 0.40 -4.57 2.90
CA ILE A 46 0.76 -3.21 2.49
C ILE A 46 2.12 -3.27 1.79
N VAL A 47 2.14 -2.95 0.50
CA VAL A 47 3.37 -2.96 -0.31
C VAL A 47 3.94 -1.57 -0.55
N GLY A 48 3.24 -0.52 -0.11
CA GLY A 48 3.76 0.85 -0.10
C GLY A 48 2.72 1.91 0.26
N GLU A 49 3.19 3.12 0.61
CA GLU A 49 2.40 4.33 0.87
C GLU A 49 2.82 5.45 -0.10
N PHE A 50 1.87 6.21 -0.64
CA PHE A 50 2.19 7.30 -1.58
C PHE A 50 1.28 8.51 -1.37
N GLY A 51 1.74 9.69 -1.75
CA GLY A 51 1.11 10.96 -1.41
C GLY A 51 -0.08 11.36 -2.28
N THR A 52 -0.33 10.67 -3.40
CA THR A 52 -1.45 10.94 -4.30
C THR A 52 -1.95 9.68 -5.01
N TYR A 53 -3.25 9.55 -5.25
CA TYR A 53 -3.83 8.42 -6.00
C TYR A 53 -3.16 8.17 -7.37
N GLU A 54 -2.79 9.25 -8.08
CA GLU A 54 -2.13 9.17 -9.39
C GLU A 54 -0.72 8.57 -9.32
N GLU A 55 0.03 8.84 -8.25
CA GLU A 55 1.29 8.17 -7.97
C GLU A 55 1.03 6.67 -7.79
N GLY A 56 0.09 6.29 -6.92
CA GLY A 56 -0.30 4.89 -6.70
C GLY A 56 -0.61 4.14 -8.00
N VAL A 57 -1.42 4.73 -8.89
CA VAL A 57 -1.76 4.13 -10.18
C VAL A 57 -0.53 3.92 -11.07
N ARG A 58 0.45 4.85 -11.06
CA ARG A 58 1.71 4.67 -11.79
C ARG A 58 2.52 3.52 -11.21
N LEU A 59 2.55 3.38 -9.88
CA LEU A 59 3.27 2.31 -9.18
C LEU A 59 2.69 0.93 -9.46
N LEU A 60 1.37 0.80 -9.34
CA LEU A 60 0.65 -0.44 -9.65
C LEU A 60 0.92 -0.91 -11.08
N ARG A 61 0.88 0.02 -12.04
CA ARG A 61 1.23 -0.28 -13.44
C ARG A 61 2.68 -0.75 -13.54
N ALA A 62 3.62 -0.03 -12.93
CA ALA A 62 5.03 -0.38 -12.98
C ALA A 62 5.32 -1.77 -12.39
N GLN A 63 4.74 -2.12 -11.23
CA GLN A 63 4.84 -3.45 -10.64
C GLN A 63 4.29 -4.54 -11.55
N ARG A 64 3.12 -4.34 -12.17
CA ARG A 64 2.52 -5.31 -13.11
C ARG A 64 3.36 -5.52 -14.37
N TYR A 65 4.12 -4.51 -14.80
CA TYR A 65 5.00 -4.61 -15.97
C TYR A 65 6.42 -5.08 -15.63
N ASN A 66 6.86 -4.95 -14.37
CA ASN A 66 8.22 -5.27 -13.97
C ASN A 66 8.30 -5.58 -12.46
N SER A 67 8.42 -6.87 -12.12
CA SER A 67 8.55 -7.34 -10.73
C SER A 67 9.81 -6.81 -10.02
N ASP A 68 10.87 -6.48 -10.77
CA ASP A 68 12.12 -5.94 -10.21
C ASP A 68 11.96 -4.46 -9.79
N TYR A 69 10.91 -3.79 -10.26
CA TYR A 69 10.62 -2.39 -9.96
C TYR A 69 10.12 -2.20 -8.51
N ARG A 70 9.63 -3.26 -7.86
CA ARG A 70 9.21 -3.25 -6.45
C ARG A 70 10.36 -2.83 -5.53
N ALA A 71 11.56 -3.39 -5.72
CA ALA A 71 12.74 -3.07 -4.90
C ALA A 71 13.25 -1.64 -5.12
N GLU A 72 13.04 -1.07 -6.32
CA GLU A 72 13.36 0.34 -6.61
C GLU A 72 12.35 1.28 -5.94
N MET A 73 11.08 0.86 -5.87
CA MET A 73 10.02 1.60 -5.21
C MET A 73 10.20 1.66 -3.69
N GLU A 74 10.53 0.54 -3.06
CA GLU A 74 10.87 0.50 -1.63
C GLU A 74 12.03 1.47 -1.30
N ARG A 75 13.02 1.63 -2.19
CA ARG A 75 14.09 2.63 -2.00
C ARG A 75 13.64 4.07 -2.20
N LYS A 76 12.75 4.35 -3.15
CA LYS A 76 12.28 5.72 -3.42
C LYS A 76 11.27 6.20 -2.38
N LEU A 77 10.48 5.28 -1.79
CA LEU A 77 9.54 5.58 -0.72
C LEU A 77 10.25 5.99 0.58
N TYR A 78 11.33 5.28 0.93
CA TYR A 78 12.10 5.51 2.16
C TYR A 78 13.16 6.62 2.07
N CYS A 79 13.36 7.23 0.89
CA CYS A 79 14.34 8.31 0.67
C CYS A 79 13.69 9.69 0.41
N LEU A 80 12.40 9.86 0.70
CA LEU A 80 11.74 11.18 0.73
C LEU A 80 11.90 11.81 2.12
N ASP A 81 13.15 12.06 2.52
CA ASP A 81 13.53 13.01 3.58
C ASP A 81 14.17 14.26 2.94
#